data_AF-A0A0F0HNY0-F1
#
_entry.id   AF-A0A0F0HNY0-F1
#
_cell.length_a   1.000
_cell.length_b   1.000
_cell.length_c   1.000
_cell.angle_alpha   90.00
_cell.angle_beta   90.00
_cell.angle_gamma   90.00
#
_symmetry.space_group_name_H-M   'P 1'
#
loop_
_entity.id
_entity.type
_entity.pdbx_description
1 polymer ?
#
loop_
_entity_poly.entity_id
_entity_poly.type
_entity_poly.pdbx_seq_one_letter_code
_entity_poly.pdbx_strand_id
1 'polypeptide(L)'
;MDEGLMISSHGGTEPVLAYDGDCGFCQAAVDRIRRLADPRMTAVPWQALPERLTSPHLARLEREVLIFKDGNVRAGGADALARYAGSSPARRYRLAAAAVG
;
A
#
# COMPACT_ATOMS: atom_id res chain seq x y z
N MET A 1 34.01 11.48 5.34
CA MET A 1 33.26 11.14 4.12
C MET A 1 32.88 9.66 4.28
N ASP A 2 32.14 9.23 5.30
CA ASP A 2 30.74 9.50 5.68
C ASP A 2 29.76 9.54 4.49
N GLU A 3 29.33 8.36 4.05
CA GLU A 3 27.95 8.01 3.69
C GLU A 3 27.95 6.53 3.25
N GLY A 4 27.89 5.64 4.23
CA GLY A 4 27.94 4.18 4.03
C GLY A 4 26.92 3.45 4.87
N LEU A 5 25.75 4.07 5.11
CA LEU A 5 24.64 3.39 5.76
C LEU A 5 24.11 2.33 4.80
N MET A 6 24.55 1.11 5.07
CA MET A 6 24.18 -0.15 4.45
C MET A 6 22.72 -0.17 3.99
N ILE A 7 22.59 -0.21 2.67
CA ILE A 7 21.59 -0.90 1.86
C ILE A 7 20.83 -1.97 2.68
N SER A 8 19.67 -1.62 3.23
CA SER A 8 18.70 -2.63 3.68
C SER A 8 18.04 -3.23 2.44
N SER A 9 18.61 -4.34 1.99
CA SER A 9 18.19 -5.18 0.87
C SER A 9 16.88 -5.95 1.14
N HIS A 10 15.85 -5.29 1.68
CA HIS A 10 14.53 -5.90 1.87
C HIS A 10 13.46 -4.88 1.48
N GLY A 11 12.64 -5.19 0.47
CA GLY A 11 11.30 -4.60 0.44
C GLY A 11 10.68 -4.94 1.80
N GLY A 12 10.32 -3.93 2.60
CA GLY A 12 10.05 -4.08 4.03
C GLY A 12 9.17 -5.29 4.37
N THR A 13 9.44 -5.90 5.53
CA THR A 13 8.59 -6.98 6.08
C THR A 13 7.20 -6.47 6.44
N GLU A 14 7.07 -5.18 6.71
CA GLU A 14 5.78 -4.53 6.91
C GLU A 14 5.07 -4.31 5.57
N PRO A 15 3.77 -4.65 5.48
CA PRO A 15 3.00 -4.41 4.28
C PRO A 15 2.86 -2.91 3.99
N VAL A 16 2.96 -2.55 2.71
CA VAL A 16 2.75 -1.17 2.23
C VAL A 16 1.72 -1.17 1.10
N LEU A 17 0.75 -0.25 1.17
CA LEU A 17 -0.17 0.03 0.07
C LEU A 17 0.46 1.04 -0.89
N ALA A 18 0.83 0.60 -2.08
CA ALA A 18 1.26 1.44 -3.17
C ALA A 18 0.04 1.89 -4.00
N TYR A 19 0.02 3.16 -4.41
CA TYR A 19 -1.00 3.72 -5.30
C TYR A 19 -0.37 4.67 -6.30
N ASP A 20 -1.05 4.97 -7.40
CA ASP A 20 -0.59 6.00 -8.33
C ASP A 20 -0.84 7.40 -7.79
N GLY A 21 0.25 8.16 -7.58
CA GLY A 21 0.21 9.54 -7.11
C GLY A 21 -0.40 10.52 -8.12
N ASP A 22 -0.45 10.16 -9.40
CA ASP A 22 -1.06 10.99 -10.45
C ASP A 22 -2.53 10.60 -10.72
N CYS A 23 -3.04 9.55 -10.06
CA CYS A 23 -4.42 9.11 -10.16
C CYS A 23 -5.30 9.70 -9.04
N GLY A 24 -6.11 10.70 -9.39
CA GLY A 24 -7.01 11.37 -8.45
C GLY A 24 -8.00 10.44 -7.74
N PHE A 25 -8.47 9.37 -8.39
CA PHE A 25 -9.35 8.37 -7.76
C PHE A 25 -8.60 7.55 -6.70
N CYS A 26 -7.41 7.05 -7.02
CA CYS A 26 -6.59 6.27 -6.10
C CYS A 26 -6.24 7.09 -4.85
N GLN A 27 -5.78 8.32 -5.06
CA GLN A 27 -5.44 9.22 -3.95
C GLN A 27 -6.67 9.53 -3.07
N ALA A 28 -7.81 9.88 -3.68
CA ALA A 28 -9.03 10.19 -2.93
C ALA A 28 -9.53 9.00 -2.09
N ALA A 29 -9.45 7.77 -2.63
CA ALA A 29 -9.83 6.55 -1.93
C ALA A 29 -8.92 6.29 -0.72
N VAL A 30 -7.59 6.37 -0.92
CA VAL A 30 -6.60 6.18 0.14
C VAL A 30 -6.78 7.22 1.24
N ASP A 31 -6.90 8.51 0.88
CA ASP A 31 -7.06 9.59 1.84
C ASP A 31 -8.38 9.52 2.61
N ARG A 32 -9.46 9.07 1.96
CA ARG A 32 -10.72 8.82 2.64
C ARG A 32 -10.59 7.70 3.68
N ILE A 33 -9.94 6.59 3.33
CA ILE A 33 -9.71 5.50 4.29
C ILE A 33 -8.81 5.96 5.43
N ARG A 34 -7.72 6.68 5.14
CA ARG A 34 -6.83 7.27 6.17
C ARG A 34 -7.62 8.07 7.20
N ARG A 35 -8.45 9.02 6.74
CA ARG A 35 -9.25 9.89 7.62
C ARG A 35 -10.31 9.15 8.43
N LEU A 36 -10.93 8.10 7.87
CA LEU A 36 -12.05 7.41 8.51
C LEU A 36 -11.61 6.25 9.41
N ALA A 37 -10.59 5.51 8.99
CA ALA A 37 -10.21 4.24 9.56
C ALA A 37 -8.91 4.29 10.37
N ASP A 38 -8.07 5.32 10.22
CA ASP A 38 -6.75 5.39 10.89
C ASP A 38 -5.95 4.07 10.74
N PRO A 39 -5.68 3.63 9.50
CA PRO A 39 -5.04 2.36 9.22
C PRO A 39 -3.61 2.34 9.76
N ARG A 40 -3.20 1.22 10.39
CA ARG A 40 -1.81 1.02 10.82
C ARG A 40 -0.85 0.73 9.67
N MET A 41 -1.38 0.20 8.56
CA MET A 41 -0.60 -0.03 7.36
C MET A 41 -0.23 1.32 6.72
N THR A 42 1.01 1.44 6.24
CA THR A 42 1.42 2.64 5.50
C THR A 42 0.91 2.59 4.06
N ALA A 43 0.52 3.74 3.52
CA ALA A 43 0.25 3.91 2.09
C ALA A 43 1.18 4.96 1.50
N VAL A 44 1.70 4.76 0.30
CA VAL A 44 2.59 5.70 -0.40
C VAL A 44 2.33 5.71 -1.92
N PRO A 45 2.55 6.86 -2.60
CA PRO A 45 2.64 6.88 -4.05
C PRO A 45 3.75 5.94 -4.52
N TRP A 46 3.51 5.12 -5.54
CA TRP A 46 4.51 4.17 -6.03
C TRP A 46 5.75 4.88 -6.60
N GLN A 47 5.61 6.13 -7.05
CA GLN A 47 6.70 7.00 -7.50
C GLN A 47 7.78 7.21 -6.42
N ALA A 48 7.44 7.03 -5.14
CA ALA A 48 8.38 7.13 -4.01
C ALA A 48 8.97 5.78 -3.56
N LEU A 49 8.54 4.67 -4.17
CA LEU A 49 9.04 3.33 -3.86
C LEU A 49 10.25 2.96 -4.73
N PRO A 50 11.12 2.03 -4.28
CA PRO A 50 12.25 1.59 -5.08
C PRO A 50 11.81 0.95 -6.39
N GLU A 51 12.47 1.32 -7.49
CA GLU A 51 12.16 0.85 -8.84
C GLU A 51 12.16 -0.69 -8.96
N ARG A 52 13.09 -1.38 -8.29
CA ARG A 52 13.13 -2.86 -8.26
C ARG A 52 11.83 -3.51 -7.77
N LEU A 53 11.03 -2.79 -6.97
CA LEU A 53 9.75 -3.25 -6.45
C LEU A 53 8.60 -2.90 -7.41
N THR A 54 8.67 -1.73 -8.08
CA THR A 54 7.55 -1.17 -8.85
C THR A 54 7.63 -1.48 -10.34
N SER A 55 8.81 -1.53 -10.95
CA SER A 55 9.00 -1.79 -12.39
C SER A 55 8.29 -3.05 -12.91
N PRO A 56 8.29 -4.20 -12.18
CA PRO A 56 7.56 -5.38 -12.62
C PRO A 56 6.02 -5.23 -12.63
N HIS A 57 5.50 -4.14 -12.04
CA HIS A 57 4.08 -3.96 -11.75
C HIS A 57 3.51 -2.62 -12.23
N LEU A 58 4.24 -1.82 -13.01
CA LEU A 58 3.79 -0.50 -13.47
C LEU A 58 2.41 -0.53 -14.13
N ALA A 59 2.19 -1.45 -15.09
CA ALA A 59 0.90 -1.59 -15.77
C ALA A 59 -0.29 -1.94 -14.84
N ARG A 60 -0.02 -2.43 -13.63
CA ARG A 60 -1.03 -2.62 -12.59
C ARG A 60 -1.14 -1.37 -11.72
N LEU A 61 -0.03 -0.80 -11.29
CA LEU A 61 0.02 0.42 -10.47
C LEU A 61 -0.65 1.62 -11.15
N GLU A 62 -0.62 1.70 -12.49
CA GLU A 62 -1.35 2.71 -13.29
C GLU A 62 -2.88 2.58 -13.21
N ARG A 63 -3.40 1.40 -12.83
CA ARG A 63 -4.84 1.08 -12.90
C ARG A 63 -5.45 0.71 -11.55
N GLU A 64 -4.64 0.28 -10.59
CA GLU A 64 -5.09 -0.17 -9.28
C GLU A 64 -4.04 0.09 -8.19
N VAL A 65 -4.49 0.08 -6.94
CA VAL A 65 -3.59 0.06 -5.78
C VAL A 65 -3.10 -1.36 -5.51
N LEU A 66 -1.88 -1.52 -5.01
CA LEU A 66 -1.27 -2.82 -4.69
C LEU A 66 -0.77 -2.84 -3.24
N ILE A 67 -0.89 -3.97 -2.56
CA ILE A 67 -0.14 -4.20 -1.30
C ILE A 67 1.11 -4.98 -1.61
N PHE A 68 2.27 -4.43 -1.26
CA PHE A 68 3.55 -5.12 -1.25
C PHE A 68 3.87 -5.62 0.16
N LYS A 69 4.45 -6.82 0.26
CA LYS A 69 5.08 -7.33 1.49
C LYS A 69 6.16 -8.33 1.11
N ASP A 70 7.35 -8.20 1.69
CA ASP A 70 8.50 -9.07 1.40
C ASP A 70 8.83 -9.07 -0.11
N GLY A 71 8.72 -7.91 -0.77
CA GLY A 71 8.96 -7.76 -2.21
C GLY A 71 7.88 -8.34 -3.14
N ASN A 72 6.81 -8.92 -2.60
CA ASN A 72 5.76 -9.57 -3.38
C ASN A 72 4.43 -8.82 -3.29
N VAL A 73 3.65 -8.83 -4.38
CA VAL A 73 2.26 -8.34 -4.35
C VAL A 73 1.40 -9.32 -3.56
N ARG A 74 0.68 -8.83 -2.55
CA ARG A 74 -0.21 -9.62 -1.69
C ARG A 74 -1.69 -9.41 -1.96
N ALA A 75 -2.05 -8.26 -2.51
CA ALA A 75 -3.43 -7.88 -2.88
C ALA A 75 -3.41 -6.74 -3.91
N GLY A 76 -4.51 -6.58 -4.65
CA GLY A 76 -4.73 -5.48 -5.59
C GLY A 76 -6.15 -4.90 -5.49
N GLY A 77 -6.34 -3.70 -6.04
CA GLY A 77 -7.65 -3.08 -6.21
C GLY A 77 -8.47 -3.00 -4.91
N ALA A 78 -9.72 -3.48 -4.97
CA ALA A 78 -10.64 -3.43 -3.83
C ALA A 78 -10.18 -4.30 -2.64
N ASP A 79 -9.56 -5.46 -2.88
CA ASP A 79 -9.01 -6.32 -1.81
C ASP A 79 -7.88 -5.59 -1.07
N ALA A 80 -6.99 -4.91 -1.81
CA ALA A 80 -5.96 -4.08 -1.22
C ALA A 80 -6.53 -2.93 -0.37
N LEU A 81 -7.57 -2.22 -0.85
CA LEU A 81 -8.25 -1.18 -0.05
C LEU A 81 -8.96 -1.74 1.19
N ALA A 82 -9.56 -2.92 1.09
CA ALA A 82 -10.21 -3.58 2.22
C ALA A 82 -9.19 -3.95 3.30
N ARG A 83 -8.06 -4.57 2.94
CA ARG A 83 -6.98 -4.89 3.87
C ARG A 83 -6.33 -3.65 4.47
N TYR A 84 -6.19 -2.59 3.68
CA TYR A 84 -5.72 -1.29 4.16
C TYR A 84 -6.65 -0.75 5.26
N ALA A 85 -7.95 -0.66 5.00
CA ALA A 85 -8.94 -0.25 6.00
C ALA A 85 -8.97 -1.21 7.22
N GLY A 86 -8.85 -2.51 6.98
CA GLY A 86 -8.81 -3.56 8.00
C GLY A 86 -7.58 -3.50 8.90
N SER A 87 -6.52 -2.78 8.54
CA SER A 87 -5.37 -2.54 9.44
C SER A 87 -5.69 -1.57 10.59
N SER A 88 -6.88 -0.97 10.58
CA SER A 88 -7.39 -0.06 11.61
C SER A 88 -7.43 -0.64 13.03
N PRO A 89 -7.19 0.18 14.07
CA PRO A 89 -7.45 -0.19 15.46
C PRO A 89 -8.95 -0.35 15.77
N ALA A 90 -9.87 0.19 14.97
CA ALA A 90 -11.31 0.10 15.21
C ALA A 90 -11.93 -1.19 14.64
N ARG A 91 -12.70 -1.90 15.49
CA ARG A 91 -13.28 -3.22 15.16
C ARG A 91 -14.18 -3.22 13.93
N ARG A 92 -14.93 -2.14 13.70
CA ARG A 92 -15.87 -2.04 12.55
C ARG A 92 -15.16 -2.17 11.20
N TYR A 93 -13.96 -1.58 11.04
CA TYR A 93 -13.21 -1.66 9.78
C TYR A 93 -12.55 -3.02 9.60
N ARG A 94 -12.11 -3.68 10.69
CA ARG A 94 -11.63 -5.07 10.63
C ARG A 94 -12.70 -6.03 10.13
N LEU A 95 -13.92 -5.89 10.64
CA LEU A 95 -15.05 -6.73 10.24
C LEU A 95 -15.50 -6.44 8.80
N ALA A 96 -15.58 -5.16 8.42
CA ALA A 96 -15.90 -4.78 7.05
C ALA A 96 -14.87 -5.33 6.05
N ALA A 97 -13.58 -5.28 6.39
CA ALA A 97 -12.52 -5.84 5.55
C ALA A 97 -12.63 -7.37 5.40
N ALA A 98 -12.99 -8.08 6.47
CA ALA A 98 -13.17 -9.54 6.44
C ALA A 98 -14.35 -9.99 5.56
N ALA A 99 -15.30 -9.10 5.23
CA ALA A 99 -16.43 -9.42 4.34
C ALA A 99 -16.10 -9.27 2.85
N VAL A 100 -14.91 -8.74 2.50
CA VAL A 100 -14.44 -8.56 1.12
C VAL A 100 -13.58 -9.76 0.66
N GLY A 101 -13.32 -10.73 1.54
CA GLY A 101 -12.48 -11.91 1.30
C GLY A 101 -13.23 -13.23 1.35
#